data_AF-A0A7J4J4T7-F1
#
_entry.id   AF-A0A7J4J4T7-F1
#
_cell.length_a   1.000
_cell.length_b   1.000
_cell.length_c   1.000
_cell.angle_alpha   90.00
_cell.angle_beta   90.00
_cell.angle_gamma   90.00
#
_symmetry.space_group_name_H-M   'P 1'
#
loop_
_entity.id
_entity.type
_entity.pdbx_description
1 polymer ?
#
loop_
_entity_poly.entity_id
_entity_poly.type
_entity_poly.pdbx_seq_one_letter_code
_entity_poly.pdbx_strand_id
1 'polypeptide(L)' 'MTDLELIFSMLGERLSTEATRKKDAQGFTENLDAAKEGGTVAGRARQDAEKTFEMKVVSPQNYPDAAKKKKIEKK' A
#
# COMPACT_ATOMS: atom_id res chain seq x y z
N MET A 1 -13.67 3.82 1.14
CA MET A 1 -12.45 3.74 1.95
C MET A 1 -12.90 3.60 3.39
N THR A 2 -12.46 2.54 4.08
CA THR A 2 -12.78 2.24 5.48
C THR A 2 -11.70 2.80 6.42
N ASP A 3 -11.97 2.84 7.71
CA ASP A 3 -11.02 3.33 8.73
C ASP A 3 -9.73 2.51 8.74
N LEU A 4 -9.83 1.18 8.61
CA LEU A 4 -8.64 0.31 8.53
C LEU A 4 -7.84 0.54 7.25
N GLU A 5 -8.51 0.73 6.10
CA GLU A 5 -7.81 1.10 4.86
C GLU A 5 -7.03 2.40 5.04
N LEU A 6 -7.64 3.41 5.67
CA LEU A 6 -7.00 4.69 5.94
C LEU A 6 -5.79 4.55 6.88
N ILE A 7 -5.91 3.78 7.96
CA ILE A 7 -4.82 3.54 8.91
C ILE A 7 -3.64 2.85 8.22
N PHE A 8 -3.88 1.80 7.43
CA PHE A 8 -2.82 1.10 6.71
C PHE A 8 -2.20 1.96 5.60
N SER A 9 -2.97 2.82 4.95
CA SER A 9 -2.46 3.82 4.01
C SER A 9 -1.54 4.81 4.71
N MET A 10 -1.96 5.40 5.83
CA MET A 10 -1.15 6.34 6.61
C MET A 10 0.13 5.67 7.14
N LEU A 11 0.05 4.41 7.54
CA LEU A 11 1.22 3.62 7.94
C LEU A 11 2.23 3.53 6.79
N GLY A 12 1.78 3.19 5.57
CA GLY A 12 2.63 3.13 4.39
C GLY A 12 3.28 4.46 4.02
N GLU A 13 2.53 5.55 4.08
CA GLU A 13 3.04 6.91 3.85
C GLU A 13 4.10 7.30 4.87
N ARG A 14 3.84 7.03 6.16
CA ARG A 14 4.82 7.34 7.21
C ARG A 14 6.06 6.49 7.11
N LEU A 15 5.95 5.20 6.87
CA LEU A 15 7.11 4.33 6.70
C LEU A 15 7.94 4.70 5.48
N SER A 16 7.29 5.08 4.37
CA SER A 16 8.00 5.56 3.17
C SER A 16 8.73 6.87 3.45
N THR A 17 8.09 7.79 4.17
CA THR A 17 8.72 9.06 4.59
C THR A 17 9.94 8.82 5.49
N GLU A 18 9.81 7.94 6.48
CA GLU A 18 10.91 7.59 7.38
C GLU A 18 12.05 6.87 6.62
N ALA A 19 11.71 6.00 5.65
CA ALA A 19 12.70 5.36 4.79
C ALA A 19 13.45 6.37 3.92
N THR A 20 12.75 7.32 3.31
CA THR A 20 13.34 8.41 2.52
C THR A 20 14.30 9.24 3.39
N ARG A 21 13.88 9.63 4.60
CA ARG A 21 14.70 10.40 5.55
C ARG A 21 15.94 9.64 5.99
N LYS A 22 15.79 8.35 6.35
CA LYS A 22 16.89 7.52 6.84
C LYS A 22 17.95 7.23 5.78
N LYS A 23 17.52 7.10 4.52
CA LYS A 23 18.42 6.87 3.38
C LYS A 23 18.93 8.17 2.74
N ASP A 24 18.45 9.32 3.20
CA ASP A 24 18.71 10.62 2.60
C ASP A 24 18.46 10.61 1.08
N ALA A 25 17.33 10.03 0.66
CA ALA A 25 17.02 9.83 -0.75
C ALA A 25 16.73 11.17 -1.46
N GLN A 26 17.62 11.58 -2.36
CA GLN A 26 17.53 12.88 -3.05
C GLN A 26 16.93 12.74 -4.47
N GLY A 27 17.19 11.62 -5.15
CA GLY A 27 16.76 11.37 -6.52
C GLY A 27 15.48 10.52 -6.65
N PHE A 28 14.94 10.46 -7.87
CA PHE A 28 13.74 9.65 -8.16
C PHE A 28 13.94 8.17 -7.84
N THR A 29 15.06 7.57 -8.27
CA THR A 29 15.34 6.15 -8.06
C THR A 29 15.40 5.78 -6.58
N GLU A 30 16.06 6.62 -5.77
CA GLU A 30 16.20 6.40 -4.33
C GLU A 30 14.86 6.55 -3.61
N ASN A 31 14.06 7.54 -4.01
CA ASN A 31 12.71 7.73 -3.49
C ASN A 31 11.77 6.58 -3.90
N LEU A 32 11.92 6.06 -5.12
CA LEU A 32 11.19 4.88 -5.56
C LEU A 32 11.50 3.67 -4.69
N ASP A 33 12.77 3.46 -4.36
CA ASP A 33 13.18 2.33 -3.53
C ASP A 33 12.78 2.50 -2.06
N ALA A 34 12.84 3.73 -1.52
CA ALA A 34 12.30 4.04 -0.20
C ALA A 34 10.78 3.81 -0.12
N ALA A 35 10.03 4.23 -1.15
CA ALA A 35 8.59 4.01 -1.24
C ALA A 35 8.23 2.53 -1.34
N LYS A 36 8.99 1.74 -2.11
CA LYS A 36 8.80 0.28 -2.17
C LYS A 36 9.03 -0.37 -0.81
N GLU A 37 10.07 0.05 -0.08
CA GLU A 37 10.36 -0.50 1.24
C GLU A 37 9.26 -0.16 2.25
N GLY A 38 8.89 1.12 2.37
CA GLY A 38 7.82 1.56 3.26
C GLY A 38 6.48 0.90 2.94
N GLY A 39 6.13 0.84 1.65
CA GLY A 39 4.93 0.15 1.18
C GLY A 39 4.95 -1.36 1.42
N THR A 40 6.10 -2.01 1.32
CA THR A 40 6.24 -3.45 1.59
C THR A 40 5.99 -3.76 3.06
N VAL A 41 6.52 -2.94 3.98
CA VAL A 41 6.32 -3.13 5.42
C VAL A 41 4.86 -2.91 5.80
N ALA A 42 4.23 -1.84 5.33
CA ALA A 42 2.79 -1.61 5.56
C ALA A 42 1.92 -2.71 4.94
N GLY A 43 2.29 -3.21 3.75
CA GLY A 43 1.62 -4.31 3.08
C GLY A 43 1.68 -5.62 3.88
N ARG A 44 2.82 -5.94 4.49
CA ARG A 44 2.97 -7.08 5.41
C ARG A 44 2.12 -6.90 6.66
N ALA A 45 2.18 -5.74 7.31
CA ALA A 45 1.36 -5.45 8.48
C ALA A 45 -0.15 -5.62 8.20
N ARG A 46 -0.62 -5.16 7.04
CA ARG A 46 -1.99 -5.38 6.58
C ARG A 46 -2.29 -6.87 6.43
N GLN A 47 -1.44 -7.62 5.72
CA GLN A 47 -1.63 -9.07 5.51
C GLN A 47 -1.65 -9.85 6.83
N ASP A 48 -0.81 -9.48 7.79
CA ASP A 48 -0.74 -10.14 9.09
C ASP A 48 -1.98 -9.84 9.93
N ALA A 49 -2.48 -8.60 9.89
CA ALA A 49 -3.76 -8.25 10.52
C ALA A 49 -4.94 -9.02 9.88
N GLU A 50 -5.00 -9.09 8.55
CA GLU A 50 -6.06 -9.84 7.85
C GLU A 50 -6.06 -11.33 8.21
N LYS A 51 -4.87 -11.95 8.33
CA LYS A 51 -4.74 -13.36 8.73
C LYS A 51 -5.11 -13.58 10.19
N THR A 52 -4.71 -12.68 11.08
CA THR A 52 -4.91 -12.83 12.54
C THR A 52 -6.36 -12.65 12.94
N PHE A 53 -7.05 -11.67 12.33
CA PHE A 53 -8.43 -11.33 12.67
C PHE A 53 -9.45 -11.92 11.69
N GLU A 54 -9.01 -12.77 10.75
CA GLU A 54 -9.84 -13.40 9.70
C GLU A 54 -10.75 -12.40 8.96
N MET A 55 -10.28 -11.16 8.79
CA MET A 55 -11.03 -10.06 8.20
C MET A 55 -10.34 -9.51 6.96
N LYS A 56 -11.11 -8.96 6.03
CA LYS A 56 -10.58 -8.20 4.89
C LYS A 56 -10.45 -6.75 5.31
N VAL A 57 -9.24 -6.20 5.20
CA VAL A 57 -9.01 -4.76 5.41
C VAL A 57 -9.54 -3.98 4.20
N VAL A 58 -9.28 -4.49 2.98
CA VAL A 58 -9.63 -3.80 1.74
C VAL A 58 -11.09 -4.07 1.32
N SER A 59 -11.84 -3.02 1.03
CA SER A 59 -13.24 -3.06 0.61
C SER A 59 -13.42 -2.79 -0.88
N PRO A 60 -14.31 -3.53 -1.58
CA PRO A 60 -14.64 -3.27 -2.98
C PRO A 60 -15.59 -2.08 -3.19
N GLN A 61 -16.07 -1.43 -2.12
CA GLN A 61 -17.16 -0.43 -2.18
C GLN A 61 -16.83 0.83 -3.00
N ASN A 62 -15.56 1.14 -3.22
CA ASN A 62 -15.14 2.33 -3.99
C ASN A 62 -14.65 2.01 -5.42
N TYR A 63 -14.96 0.82 -5.94
CA TYR A 63 -14.53 0.41 -7.28
C TYR A 63 -15.58 0.78 -8.34
N PRO A 64 -15.35 1.77 -9.22
CA PRO A 64 -16.33 2.15 -10.23
C PRO A 64 -16.57 0.99 -11.21
N ASP A 65 -17.85 0.71 -11.53
CA ASP A 65 -18.24 -0.42 -12.38
C ASP A 65 -17.57 -0.42 -13.78
N ALA A 66 -17.18 0.77 -14.28
CA ALA A 66 -16.44 0.93 -15.53
C ALA A 66 -15.04 0.27 -15.53
N ALA A 67 -14.44 0.05 -14.35
CA ALA A 67 -13.11 -0.55 -14.23
C ALA A 67 -13.13 -2.10 -14.29
N LYS A 68 -14.30 -2.74 -14.15
CA LYS A 68 -14.45 -4.21 -14.16
C LYS A 68 -14.11 -4.88 -15.51
N LYS A 69 -13.93 -4.11 -16.61
CA LYS A 69 -13.82 -4.63 -17.98
C LYS A 69 -12.42 -4.65 -18.62
N LYS A 70 -11.34 -4.29 -17.93
CA LYS A 70 -9.98 -4.46 -18.49
C LYS A 70 -9.26 -5.65 -17.85
N LYS A 71 -9.62 -6.87 -18.28
CA LYS A 71 -8.66 -7.98 -18.22
C LYS A 71 -7.49 -7.58 -19.12
N ILE A 72 -6.33 -7.34 -18.53
CA ILE A 72 -5.10 -7.17 -19.29
C ILE A 72 -4.81 -8.55 -19.88
N GLU A 73 -5.10 -8.73 -21.17
CA GLU A 73 -4.62 -9.90 -21.92
C GLU A 73 -3.10 -9.86 -21.87
N LYS A 74 -2.49 -10.85 -21.22
CA LYS A 74 -1.05 -11.05 -21.29
C LYS A 74 -0.71 -11.43 -22.74
N LYS A 75 0.01 -10.55 -23.44
CA LYS A 75 0.80 -10.93 -24.62
C LYS A 75 2.13 -11.50 -24.15
#